data_AF-A0A382F2B4-F1
#
_entry.id   AF-A0A382F2B4-F1
#
_cell.length_a   1.000
_cell.length_b   1.000
_cell.length_c   1.000
_cell.angle_alpha   90.00
_cell.angle_beta   90.00
_cell.angle_gamma   90.00
#
_symmetry.space_group_name_H-M   'P 1'
#
loop_
_entity.id
_entity.type
_entity.pdbx_description
1 polymer ?
#
loop_
_entity_poly.entity_id
_entity_poly.type
_entity_poly.pdbx_seq_one_letter_code
_entity_poly.pdbx_strand_id
1 'polypeptide(L)'
;LSRKQVSKDIEQIYSLGQFKDIRVETRKGVKGLEIVFIVEEFPSFGDVMLYGNKEVEDSEIHDALKFKRGEAFQEYMIKEARKKIKSMYQEKGFFFAKIDVVSKKSAKDLINIHIRVREGEKVGIKGIRFYGNKKLSSDELSDQMQTNAKSWMSFFDESGIYKKDILKLDVFRLEGFYQDNGFLRARVEEPKINIDEKSKEINISINIVEGSQYRVGKINSKSDDTVSEKDILQAFQIKSRDIYSPSKVRKGIMDVGDLYSTHGYAYADVNPLTKIDESSRTVDITIDVDKGRKIYVGEITVMGNTRTLDNVIRREFRLKEGELFDSVKLKRSKQRINNLQFFEDVKIDTRRGKESDLIDIITTVTERPTGSINIGAGFSSQENLIFNAGLSQNNFLGRGQRVVFSTNLSSRRADYNLSLTDPRIFDSEVSAGVDAFNRKTNYYSYKARNTGAGLRMGRSLSEYDWAGINYNFSNVKVTDVAPDRVSTYLKNGTRATSRISTSFVRDTRDDFMNPSTGSRHVVRFQLAGLGGVKFHKM
;
A
#
# COMPACT_ATOMS: atom_id res chain seq x y z
N LEU A 1 -0.04 7.93 64.09
CA LEU A 1 -0.84 7.29 63.04
C LEU A 1 -2.14 8.09 62.85
N SER A 2 -2.42 8.56 61.62
CA SER A 2 -3.61 9.35 61.30
C SER A 2 -4.62 8.47 60.56
N ARG A 3 -5.93 8.60 60.87
CA ARG A 3 -7.01 7.93 60.13
C ARG A 3 -6.96 8.24 58.62
N LYS A 4 -6.49 9.44 58.26
CA LYS A 4 -6.31 9.86 56.86
C LYS A 4 -5.19 9.07 56.16
N GLN A 5 -4.14 8.71 56.88
CA GLN A 5 -3.06 7.89 56.31
C GLN A 5 -3.53 6.46 56.08
N VAL A 6 -4.22 5.86 57.07
CA VAL A 6 -4.79 4.51 56.93
C VAL A 6 -5.77 4.42 55.76
N SER A 7 -6.61 5.44 55.55
CA SER A 7 -7.51 5.48 54.38
C SER A 7 -6.75 5.50 53.05
N LYS A 8 -5.66 6.27 52.97
CA LYS A 8 -4.80 6.28 51.77
C LYS A 8 -4.10 4.94 51.54
N ASP A 9 -3.66 4.29 52.61
CA ASP A 9 -3.02 2.99 52.53
C ASP A 9 -4.04 1.92 52.05
N ILE A 10 -5.29 1.98 52.52
CA ILE A 10 -6.39 1.13 52.02
C ILE A 10 -6.63 1.39 50.52
N GLU A 11 -6.71 2.65 50.09
CA GLU A 11 -6.86 3.01 48.66
C GLU A 11 -5.70 2.49 47.81
N GLN A 12 -4.46 2.58 48.30
CA GLN A 12 -3.28 2.03 47.63
C GLN A 12 -3.35 0.50 47.50
N ILE A 13 -3.74 -0.20 48.56
CA ILE A 13 -3.86 -1.66 48.51
C ILE A 13 -5.01 -2.08 47.57
N TYR A 14 -6.15 -1.39 47.59
CA TYR A 14 -7.23 -1.61 46.60
C TYR A 14 -6.77 -1.33 45.16
N SER A 15 -5.92 -0.33 44.95
CA SER A 15 -5.41 0.01 43.61
C SER A 15 -4.54 -1.09 42.99
N LEU A 16 -4.04 -2.04 43.78
CA LEU A 16 -3.36 -3.24 43.29
C LEU A 16 -4.32 -4.20 42.55
N GLY A 17 -5.63 -4.09 42.75
CA GLY A 17 -6.64 -4.89 42.04
C GLY A 17 -6.71 -6.37 42.43
N GLN A 18 -6.00 -6.77 43.50
CA GLN A 18 -5.84 -8.16 43.94
C GLN A 18 -6.76 -8.58 45.08
N PHE A 19 -7.42 -7.62 45.74
CA PHE A 19 -8.18 -7.87 46.97
C PHE A 19 -9.64 -7.47 46.82
N LYS A 20 -10.53 -8.35 47.27
CA LYS A 20 -11.99 -8.20 47.31
C LYS A 20 -12.44 -7.38 48.53
N ASP A 21 -11.86 -7.64 49.70
CA ASP A 21 -12.15 -6.96 50.95
C ASP A 21 -10.85 -6.64 51.70
N ILE A 22 -10.79 -5.47 52.34
CA ILE A 22 -9.66 -5.06 53.18
C ILE A 22 -10.22 -4.54 54.50
N ARG A 23 -9.91 -5.24 55.59
CA ARG A 23 -10.29 -4.84 56.94
C ARG A 23 -9.06 -4.40 57.70
N VAL A 24 -9.21 -3.33 58.46
CA VAL A 24 -8.13 -2.81 59.28
C VAL A 24 -8.47 -2.99 60.75
N GLU A 25 -7.65 -3.76 61.44
CA GLU A 25 -7.72 -3.94 62.89
C GLU A 25 -6.56 -3.22 63.58
N THR A 26 -6.79 -2.72 64.78
CA THR A 26 -5.74 -2.19 65.63
C THR A 26 -5.51 -3.11 66.82
N ARG A 27 -4.26 -3.54 67.05
CA ARG A 27 -3.86 -4.36 68.19
C ARG A 27 -2.89 -3.58 69.07
N LYS A 28 -2.96 -3.77 70.39
CA LYS A 28 -1.96 -3.20 71.32
C LYS A 28 -0.78 -4.18 71.39
N GLY A 29 0.33 -3.80 70.79
CA GLY A 29 1.59 -4.55 70.84
C GLY A 29 2.54 -4.05 71.92
N VAL A 30 3.63 -4.79 72.14
CA VAL A 30 4.63 -4.53 73.20
C VAL A 30 5.37 -3.20 73.00
N LYS A 31 5.42 -2.67 71.77
CA LYS A 31 6.09 -1.42 71.38
C LYS A 31 5.14 -0.29 70.96
N GLY A 32 3.82 -0.48 71.06
CA GLY A 32 2.82 0.53 70.65
C GLY A 32 1.60 -0.06 69.95
N LEU A 33 0.86 0.78 69.22
CA LEU A 33 -0.31 0.38 68.44
C LEU A 33 0.11 -0.27 67.11
N GLU A 34 -0.25 -1.53 66.90
CA GLU A 34 -0.05 -2.27 65.66
C GLU A 34 -1.31 -2.15 64.78
N ILE A 35 -1.13 -1.92 63.48
CA ILE A 35 -2.20 -1.91 62.49
C ILE A 35 -2.07 -3.19 61.67
N VAL A 36 -3.12 -3.99 61.65
CA VAL A 36 -3.19 -5.25 60.91
C VAL A 36 -4.19 -5.10 59.78
N PHE A 37 -3.72 -5.26 58.54
CA PHE A 37 -4.57 -5.35 57.36
C PHE A 37 -4.92 -6.81 57.11
N ILE A 38 -6.20 -7.14 57.24
CA ILE A 38 -6.75 -8.45 56.91
C ILE A 38 -7.38 -8.32 55.53
N VAL A 39 -6.83 -9.06 54.57
CA VAL A 39 -7.25 -9.00 53.17
C VAL A 39 -7.97 -10.27 52.76
N GLU A 40 -9.04 -10.13 51.99
CA GLU A 40 -9.65 -11.22 51.22
C GLU A 40 -9.19 -11.08 49.78
N GLU A 41 -8.33 -11.99 49.31
CA GLU A 41 -7.82 -11.98 47.93
C GLU A 41 -8.91 -12.39 46.93
N PHE A 42 -8.86 -11.81 45.72
CA PHE A 42 -9.58 -12.38 44.60
C PHE A 42 -9.01 -13.77 44.30
N PRO A 43 -9.85 -14.75 43.94
CA PRO A 43 -9.33 -16.02 43.49
C PRO A 43 -8.49 -15.81 42.22
N SER A 44 -7.52 -16.67 41.99
CA SER A 44 -6.60 -16.50 40.86
C SER A 44 -7.18 -17.08 39.57
N PHE A 45 -6.86 -16.46 38.44
CA PHE A 45 -7.26 -16.89 37.12
C PHE A 45 -6.52 -18.17 36.73
N GLY A 46 -7.27 -19.21 36.34
CA GLY A 46 -6.73 -20.50 35.92
C GLY A 46 -6.53 -20.59 34.40
N ASP A 47 -6.98 -21.69 33.81
CA ASP A 47 -6.90 -21.91 32.36
C ASP A 47 -8.20 -21.50 31.66
N VAL A 48 -8.08 -21.08 30.39
CA VAL A 48 -9.23 -20.86 29.49
C VAL A 48 -9.41 -22.10 28.62
N MET A 49 -10.58 -22.72 28.72
CA MET A 49 -10.96 -23.90 27.95
C MET A 49 -11.99 -23.50 26.90
N LEU A 50 -11.63 -23.67 25.62
CA LEU A 50 -12.46 -23.32 24.47
C LEU A 50 -13.16 -24.56 23.91
N TYR A 51 -14.43 -24.41 23.54
CA TYR A 51 -15.23 -25.47 22.93
C TYR A 51 -16.12 -24.92 21.84
N GLY A 52 -16.13 -25.58 20.68
CA GLY A 52 -17.09 -25.29 19.60
C GLY A 52 -16.73 -24.10 18.71
N ASN A 53 -15.54 -23.53 18.87
CA ASN A 53 -14.95 -22.54 17.96
C ASN A 53 -14.20 -23.28 16.83
N LYS A 54 -14.79 -23.33 15.64
CA LYS A 54 -14.20 -23.89 14.43
C LYS A 54 -13.72 -22.80 13.48
N GLU A 55 -14.41 -21.67 13.46
CA GLU A 55 -14.19 -20.54 12.53
C GLU A 55 -13.27 -19.46 13.13
N VAL A 56 -12.99 -19.58 14.43
CA VAL A 56 -12.03 -18.73 15.13
C VAL A 56 -11.01 -19.59 15.86
N GLU A 57 -9.73 -19.34 15.54
CA GLU A 57 -8.61 -20.03 16.17
C GLU A 57 -8.51 -19.72 17.67
N ASP A 58 -8.04 -20.70 18.44
CA ASP A 58 -7.85 -20.55 19.89
C ASP A 58 -6.93 -19.36 20.22
N SER A 59 -5.85 -19.21 19.46
CA SER A 59 -4.87 -18.11 19.56
C SER A 59 -5.52 -16.74 19.50
N GLU A 60 -6.42 -16.53 18.54
CA GLU A 60 -7.12 -15.25 18.33
C GLU A 60 -8.03 -14.92 19.52
N ILE A 61 -8.71 -15.92 20.09
CA ILE A 61 -9.53 -15.74 21.31
C ILE A 61 -8.64 -15.43 22.52
N HIS A 62 -7.54 -16.15 22.70
CA HIS A 62 -6.63 -15.92 23.81
C HIS A 62 -6.01 -14.51 23.75
N ASP A 63 -5.54 -14.09 22.58
CA ASP A 63 -4.98 -12.76 22.35
C ASP A 63 -6.01 -11.64 22.53
N ALA A 64 -7.25 -11.88 22.13
CA ALA A 64 -8.34 -10.95 22.37
C ALA A 64 -8.60 -10.81 23.87
N LEU A 65 -8.69 -11.90 24.64
CA LEU A 65 -9.01 -11.83 26.06
C LEU A 65 -7.87 -11.26 26.90
N LYS A 66 -6.62 -11.48 26.53
CA LYS A 66 -5.41 -11.07 27.26
C LYS A 66 -5.34 -11.56 28.71
N PHE A 67 -6.12 -12.57 29.07
CA PHE A 67 -6.12 -13.13 30.42
C PHE A 67 -4.84 -13.89 30.70
N LYS A 68 -4.17 -13.57 31.81
CA LYS A 68 -2.95 -14.28 32.23
C LYS A 68 -3.26 -15.21 33.39
N ARG A 69 -2.74 -16.43 33.34
CA ARG A 69 -2.81 -17.36 34.47
C ARG A 69 -2.16 -16.75 35.70
N GLY A 70 -2.85 -16.80 36.84
CA GLY A 70 -2.44 -16.22 38.12
C GLY A 70 -2.88 -14.76 38.33
N GLU A 71 -3.52 -14.12 37.36
CA GLU A 71 -4.12 -12.79 37.53
C GLU A 71 -5.36 -12.83 38.44
N ALA A 72 -5.70 -11.73 39.11
CA ALA A 72 -6.87 -11.66 39.99
C ALA A 72 -8.18 -11.85 39.20
N PHE A 73 -8.96 -12.90 39.49
CA PHE A 73 -10.23 -13.16 38.84
C PHE A 73 -11.37 -12.30 39.42
N GLN A 74 -12.04 -11.56 38.55
CA GLN A 74 -13.18 -10.71 38.88
C GLN A 74 -14.36 -11.03 37.95
N GLU A 75 -15.57 -11.05 38.50
CA GLU A 75 -16.76 -11.54 37.80
C GLU A 75 -17.14 -10.71 36.55
N TYR A 76 -16.79 -9.42 36.53
CA TYR A 76 -17.01 -8.57 35.35
C TYR A 76 -16.20 -9.03 34.12
N MET A 77 -15.04 -9.68 34.32
CA MET A 77 -14.21 -10.18 33.23
C MET A 77 -14.93 -11.27 32.42
N ILE A 78 -15.84 -12.04 33.02
CA ILE A 78 -16.71 -12.98 32.30
C ILE A 78 -17.61 -12.23 31.32
N LYS A 79 -18.20 -11.10 31.77
CA LYS A 79 -19.11 -10.30 30.95
C LYS A 79 -18.35 -9.64 29.80
N GLU A 80 -17.15 -9.12 30.05
CA GLU A 80 -16.28 -8.57 29.01
C GLU A 80 -15.82 -9.63 28.02
N ALA A 81 -15.38 -10.80 28.50
CA ALA A 81 -14.99 -11.92 27.65
C ALA A 81 -16.13 -12.32 26.71
N ARG A 82 -17.33 -12.52 27.26
CA ARG A 82 -18.53 -12.84 26.46
C ARG A 82 -18.79 -11.77 25.41
N LYS A 83 -18.73 -10.49 25.77
CA LYS A 83 -18.95 -9.37 24.83
C LYS A 83 -17.89 -9.33 23.74
N LYS A 84 -16.63 -9.51 24.09
CA LYS A 84 -15.49 -9.43 23.16
C LYS A 84 -15.50 -10.57 22.15
N ILE A 85 -15.70 -11.79 22.62
CA ILE A 85 -15.85 -12.97 21.76
C ILE A 85 -17.08 -12.79 20.87
N LYS A 86 -18.19 -12.26 21.40
CA LYS A 86 -19.39 -11.98 20.60
C LYS A 86 -19.11 -10.98 19.48
N SER A 87 -18.39 -9.90 19.76
CA SER A 87 -17.98 -8.92 18.75
C SER A 87 -17.12 -9.56 17.66
N MET A 88 -16.12 -10.35 18.06
CA MET A 88 -15.22 -11.04 17.14
C MET A 88 -15.97 -12.00 16.19
N TYR A 89 -16.93 -12.77 16.70
CA TYR A 89 -17.80 -13.61 15.85
C TYR A 89 -18.69 -12.77 14.93
N GLN A 90 -19.25 -11.65 15.42
CA GLN A 90 -20.05 -10.72 14.61
C GLN A 90 -19.23 -10.11 13.47
N GLU A 91 -17.97 -9.74 13.73
CA GLU A 91 -17.05 -9.19 12.73
C GLU A 91 -16.71 -10.19 11.62
N LYS A 92 -16.74 -11.50 11.92
CA LYS A 92 -16.61 -12.59 10.94
C LYS A 92 -17.95 -12.99 10.29
N GLY A 93 -19.06 -12.33 10.65
CA GLY A 93 -20.38 -12.56 10.06
C GLY A 93 -21.30 -13.53 10.82
N PHE A 94 -20.90 -14.01 12.00
CA PHE A 94 -21.67 -14.93 12.83
C PHE A 94 -22.54 -14.16 13.85
N PHE A 95 -23.58 -13.47 13.36
CA PHE A 95 -24.42 -12.60 14.19
C PHE A 95 -25.22 -13.33 15.27
N PHE A 96 -25.57 -14.58 15.01
CA PHE A 96 -26.36 -15.43 15.90
C PHE A 96 -25.50 -16.35 16.78
N ALA A 97 -24.18 -16.11 16.84
CA ALA A 97 -23.29 -16.87 17.70
C ALA A 97 -23.73 -16.76 19.16
N LYS A 98 -23.91 -17.91 19.82
CA LYS A 98 -24.22 -18.00 21.25
C LYS A 98 -22.95 -18.36 22.00
N ILE A 99 -22.60 -17.53 22.98
CA ILE A 99 -21.37 -17.68 23.76
C ILE A 99 -21.71 -17.85 25.23
N ASP A 100 -21.54 -19.08 25.70
CA ASP A 100 -21.73 -19.46 27.09
C ASP A 100 -20.36 -19.43 27.78
N VAL A 101 -20.16 -18.50 28.71
CA VAL A 101 -18.94 -18.37 29.51
C VAL A 101 -19.27 -18.73 30.95
N VAL A 102 -18.58 -19.75 31.50
CA VAL A 102 -18.81 -20.30 32.84
C VAL A 102 -17.48 -20.41 33.57
N SER A 103 -17.40 -19.85 34.78
CA SER A 103 -16.28 -20.06 35.70
C SER A 103 -16.48 -21.34 36.52
N LYS A 104 -15.42 -22.13 36.67
CA LYS A 104 -15.39 -23.29 37.56
C LYS A 104 -14.19 -23.21 38.50
N LYS A 105 -14.44 -23.41 39.79
CA LYS A 105 -13.37 -23.51 40.79
C LYS A 105 -12.59 -24.81 40.59
N SER A 106 -11.28 -24.71 40.56
CA SER A 106 -10.32 -25.82 40.45
C SER A 106 -9.66 -26.08 41.81
N ALA A 107 -8.95 -27.21 41.94
CA ALA A 107 -8.42 -27.74 43.19
C ALA A 107 -7.30 -26.91 43.88
N LYS A 108 -7.00 -25.69 43.41
CA LYS A 108 -5.91 -24.82 43.90
C LYS A 108 -6.31 -23.34 44.03
N ASP A 109 -7.55 -23.04 44.38
CA ASP A 109 -8.12 -21.67 44.38
C ASP A 109 -7.99 -20.91 43.04
N LEU A 110 -7.78 -21.67 41.96
CA LEU A 110 -7.82 -21.18 40.60
C LEU A 110 -9.25 -21.27 40.05
N ILE A 111 -9.63 -20.27 39.26
CA ILE A 111 -10.89 -20.24 38.53
C ILE A 111 -10.59 -20.49 37.05
N ASN A 112 -10.97 -21.66 36.56
CA ASN A 112 -10.90 -21.97 35.13
C ASN A 112 -12.13 -21.38 34.43
N ILE A 113 -11.92 -20.79 33.25
CA ILE A 113 -13.01 -20.27 32.42
C ILE A 113 -13.29 -21.24 31.30
N HIS A 114 -14.51 -21.78 31.27
CA HIS A 114 -15.00 -22.58 30.15
C HIS A 114 -15.84 -21.69 29.24
N ILE A 115 -15.43 -21.58 27.98
CA ILE A 115 -16.10 -20.82 26.94
C ILE A 115 -16.62 -21.81 25.92
N ARG A 116 -17.94 -21.92 25.82
CA ARG A 116 -18.60 -22.73 24.80
C ARG A 116 -19.22 -21.81 23.77
N VAL A 117 -18.78 -21.94 22.53
CA VAL A 117 -19.30 -21.22 21.39
C VAL A 117 -20.22 -22.13 20.57
N ARG A 118 -21.38 -21.59 20.21
CA ARG A 118 -22.22 -22.14 19.14
C ARG A 118 -22.28 -21.09 18.05
N GLU A 119 -21.46 -21.28 17.01
CA GLU A 119 -21.16 -20.24 16.01
C GLU A 119 -22.39 -19.86 15.18
N GLY A 120 -23.23 -20.84 14.85
CA GLY A 120 -24.37 -20.63 13.96
C GLY A 120 -23.93 -20.48 12.50
N GLU A 121 -24.83 -19.99 11.66
CA GLU A 121 -24.53 -19.74 10.24
C GLU A 121 -24.06 -18.30 10.02
N LYS A 122 -23.18 -18.15 9.03
CA LYS A 122 -22.70 -16.85 8.56
C LYS A 122 -23.83 -16.11 7.85
N VAL A 123 -24.12 -14.90 8.31
CA VAL A 123 -25.16 -14.03 7.78
C VAL A 123 -24.51 -12.98 6.89
N GLY A 124 -25.05 -12.83 5.67
CA GLY A 124 -24.59 -11.82 4.71
C GLY A 124 -25.58 -10.66 4.57
N ILE A 125 -25.07 -9.55 4.06
CA ILE A 125 -25.89 -8.43 3.60
C ILE A 125 -26.58 -8.86 2.30
N LYS A 126 -27.90 -8.96 2.31
CA LYS A 126 -28.70 -9.26 1.12
C LYS A 126 -28.78 -8.06 0.18
N GLY A 127 -28.95 -6.86 0.76
CA GLY A 127 -29.09 -5.64 -0.01
C GLY A 127 -28.93 -4.39 0.83
N ILE A 128 -28.50 -3.33 0.16
CA ILE A 128 -28.40 -1.97 0.69
C ILE A 128 -29.38 -1.12 -0.10
N ARG A 129 -30.25 -0.39 0.60
CA ARG A 129 -31.23 0.50 -0.02
C ARG A 129 -30.98 1.92 0.42
N PHE A 130 -30.92 2.83 -0.55
CA PHE A 130 -30.81 4.26 -0.32
C PHE A 130 -32.20 4.90 -0.47
N TYR A 131 -32.49 5.87 0.40
CA TYR A 131 -33.72 6.65 0.36
C TYR A 131 -33.38 8.13 0.42
N GLY A 132 -34.13 8.94 -0.33
CA GLY A 132 -33.96 10.39 -0.39
C GLY A 132 -32.94 10.87 -1.42
N ASN A 133 -32.19 9.96 -2.05
CA ASN A 133 -31.36 10.26 -3.20
C ASN A 133 -32.23 10.48 -4.47
N LYS A 134 -32.15 11.66 -5.05
CA LYS A 134 -32.87 12.08 -6.26
C LYS A 134 -31.94 12.51 -7.38
N LYS A 135 -30.76 13.05 -7.04
CA LYS A 135 -29.78 13.56 -8.01
C LYS A 135 -28.63 12.60 -8.26
N LEU A 136 -28.26 11.80 -7.26
CA LEU A 136 -27.27 10.74 -7.39
C LEU A 136 -27.96 9.38 -7.34
N SER A 137 -27.57 8.47 -8.22
CA SER A 137 -28.15 7.13 -8.31
C SER A 137 -27.69 6.24 -7.17
N SER A 138 -28.50 5.24 -6.83
CA SER A 138 -28.16 4.27 -5.78
C SER A 138 -26.88 3.48 -6.09
N ASP A 139 -26.59 3.25 -7.37
CA ASP A 139 -25.39 2.54 -7.82
C ASP A 139 -24.13 3.40 -7.59
N GLU A 140 -24.17 4.69 -7.97
CA GLU A 140 -23.07 5.63 -7.69
C GLU A 140 -22.76 5.72 -6.20
N LEU A 141 -23.78 5.68 -5.34
CA LEU A 141 -23.62 5.68 -3.89
C LEU A 141 -23.01 4.37 -3.40
N SER A 142 -23.47 3.23 -3.92
CA SER A 142 -22.93 1.92 -3.58
C SER A 142 -21.43 1.82 -3.94
N ASP A 143 -21.01 2.38 -5.07
CA ASP A 143 -19.61 2.36 -5.52
C ASP A 143 -18.66 3.15 -4.61
N GLN A 144 -19.18 4.12 -3.84
CA GLN A 144 -18.37 4.86 -2.85
C GLN A 144 -18.24 4.12 -1.51
N MET A 145 -19.00 3.04 -1.30
CA MET A 145 -19.00 2.27 -0.07
C MET A 145 -18.04 1.08 -0.16
N GLN A 146 -17.43 0.71 0.98
CA GLN A 146 -16.75 -0.57 1.13
C GLN A 146 -17.72 -1.69 1.52
N THR A 147 -18.80 -1.34 2.23
CA THR A 147 -19.88 -2.27 2.56
C THR A 147 -20.67 -2.59 1.30
N ASN A 148 -20.64 -3.87 0.90
CA ASN A 148 -21.32 -4.35 -0.30
C ASN A 148 -22.32 -5.45 0.04
N ALA A 149 -23.34 -5.62 -0.81
CA ALA A 149 -24.22 -6.77 -0.75
C ALA A 149 -23.48 -8.05 -1.19
N LYS A 150 -23.93 -9.21 -0.71
CA LYS A 150 -23.39 -10.51 -1.11
C LYS A 150 -23.63 -10.73 -2.61
N SER A 151 -22.56 -11.01 -3.34
CA SER A 151 -22.57 -11.34 -4.77
C SER A 151 -22.14 -12.80 -4.98
N TRP A 152 -22.25 -13.30 -6.21
CA TRP A 152 -21.73 -14.64 -6.56
C TRP A 152 -20.21 -14.75 -6.35
N MET A 153 -19.48 -13.62 -6.48
CA MET A 153 -18.03 -13.54 -6.23
C MET A 153 -17.67 -13.60 -4.74
N SER A 154 -18.62 -13.36 -3.83
CA SER A 154 -18.41 -13.36 -2.38
C SER A 154 -17.96 -14.72 -1.81
N PHE A 155 -17.97 -15.77 -2.62
CA PHE A 155 -17.34 -17.04 -2.29
C PHE A 155 -15.80 -16.95 -2.22
N PHE A 156 -15.17 -16.03 -2.96
CA PHE A 156 -13.70 -15.94 -3.08
C PHE A 156 -13.06 -14.86 -2.20
N ASP A 157 -13.76 -13.78 -1.86
CA ASP A 157 -13.18 -12.57 -1.26
C ASP A 157 -13.79 -12.14 0.08
N GLU A 158 -14.65 -12.97 0.67
CA GLU A 158 -15.40 -12.67 1.91
C GLU A 158 -16.24 -11.36 1.86
N SER A 159 -16.52 -10.82 0.68
CA SER A 159 -17.41 -9.66 0.52
C SER A 159 -18.84 -9.99 0.99
N GLY A 160 -19.60 -8.97 1.36
CA GLY A 160 -20.98 -9.15 1.85
C GLY A 160 -21.13 -9.40 3.35
N ILE A 161 -20.04 -9.39 4.12
CA ILE A 161 -20.08 -9.48 5.59
C ILE A 161 -20.34 -8.10 6.18
N TYR A 162 -21.32 -8.00 7.06
CA TYR A 162 -21.59 -6.74 7.76
C TYR A 162 -20.51 -6.46 8.81
N LYS A 163 -19.84 -5.31 8.66
CA LYS A 163 -18.90 -4.76 9.64
C LYS A 163 -19.33 -3.35 10.04
N LYS A 164 -19.65 -3.17 11.33
CA LYS A 164 -20.21 -1.91 11.85
C LYS A 164 -19.31 -0.71 11.60
N ASP A 165 -18.01 -0.86 11.81
CA ASP A 165 -17.06 0.26 11.68
C ASP A 165 -16.85 0.66 10.23
N ILE A 166 -16.86 -0.30 9.30
CA ILE A 166 -16.81 -0.03 7.86
C ILE A 166 -18.07 0.72 7.41
N LEU A 167 -19.26 0.28 7.83
CA LEU A 167 -20.51 0.97 7.49
C LEU A 167 -20.56 2.40 8.05
N LYS A 168 -20.03 2.64 9.25
CA LYS A 168 -19.89 4.00 9.80
C LYS A 168 -18.97 4.88 8.96
N LEU A 169 -17.83 4.34 8.51
CA LEU A 169 -16.93 5.06 7.60
C LEU A 169 -17.61 5.34 6.25
N ASP A 170 -18.40 4.41 5.76
CA ASP A 170 -19.17 4.57 4.52
C ASP A 170 -20.17 5.73 4.60
N VAL A 171 -20.82 5.95 5.75
CA VAL A 171 -21.69 7.13 5.95
C VAL A 171 -20.93 8.44 5.69
N PHE A 172 -19.72 8.57 6.24
CA PHE A 172 -18.88 9.75 6.00
C PHE A 172 -18.39 9.84 4.54
N ARG A 173 -18.09 8.71 3.90
CA ARG A 173 -17.72 8.68 2.47
C ARG A 173 -18.87 9.17 1.59
N LEU A 174 -20.08 8.70 1.85
CA LEU A 174 -21.28 9.14 1.14
C LEU A 174 -21.53 10.64 1.35
N GLU A 175 -21.47 11.12 2.58
CA GLU A 175 -21.63 12.55 2.88
C GLU A 175 -20.57 13.40 2.16
N GLY A 176 -19.31 12.98 2.19
CA GLY A 176 -18.22 13.60 1.44
C GLY A 176 -18.45 13.58 -0.08
N PHE A 177 -18.95 12.47 -0.62
CA PHE A 177 -19.29 12.33 -2.04
C PHE A 177 -20.41 13.28 -2.46
N TYR A 178 -21.45 13.45 -1.64
CA TYR A 178 -22.49 14.46 -1.90
C TYR A 178 -21.93 15.88 -1.85
N GLN A 179 -21.12 16.20 -0.84
CA GLN A 179 -20.49 17.52 -0.74
C GLN A 179 -19.59 17.80 -1.95
N ASP A 180 -18.87 16.80 -2.44
CA ASP A 180 -18.05 16.90 -3.66
C ASP A 180 -18.86 16.99 -4.96
N ASN A 181 -20.15 16.66 -4.92
CA ASN A 181 -21.11 16.90 -6.00
C ASN A 181 -21.93 18.19 -5.78
N GLY A 182 -21.48 19.09 -4.91
CA GLY A 182 -22.06 20.41 -4.70
C GLY A 182 -23.19 20.46 -3.69
N PHE A 183 -23.52 19.36 -3.02
CA PHE A 183 -24.59 19.31 -2.02
C PHE A 183 -24.04 19.65 -0.63
N LEU A 184 -23.81 20.94 -0.39
CA LEU A 184 -23.13 21.43 0.83
C LEU A 184 -23.83 21.10 2.14
N ARG A 185 -25.16 20.98 2.09
CA ARG A 185 -26.01 20.68 3.25
C ARG A 185 -26.49 19.23 3.24
N ALA A 186 -25.87 18.38 2.43
CA ALA A 186 -26.20 16.96 2.41
C ALA A 186 -25.91 16.34 3.77
N ARG A 187 -26.81 15.49 4.23
CA ARG A 187 -26.63 14.69 5.46
C ARG A 187 -27.06 13.27 5.20
N VAL A 188 -26.23 12.33 5.65
CA VAL A 188 -26.53 10.90 5.62
C VAL A 188 -26.88 10.48 7.04
N GLU A 189 -28.08 9.97 7.25
CA GLU A 189 -28.54 9.55 8.58
C GLU A 189 -27.89 8.22 9.00
N GLU A 190 -27.96 7.90 10.30
CA GLU A 190 -27.48 6.61 10.79
C GLU A 190 -28.21 5.45 10.08
N PRO A 191 -27.48 4.50 9.47
CA PRO A 191 -28.08 3.39 8.75
C PRO A 191 -28.97 2.52 9.64
N LYS A 192 -30.17 2.19 9.15
CA LYS A 192 -31.07 1.25 9.80
C LYS A 192 -30.74 -0.17 9.33
N ILE A 193 -30.42 -1.02 10.29
CA ILE A 193 -30.05 -2.42 10.02
C ILE A 193 -31.21 -3.30 10.43
N ASN A 194 -31.80 -4.00 9.46
CA ASN A 194 -32.82 -5.00 9.71
C ASN A 194 -32.22 -6.39 9.56
N ILE A 195 -32.24 -7.16 10.65
CA ILE A 195 -31.73 -8.52 10.70
C ILE A 195 -32.94 -9.45 10.78
N ASP A 196 -33.15 -10.26 9.75
CA ASP A 196 -34.19 -11.28 9.76
C ASP A 196 -33.60 -12.60 10.26
N GLU A 197 -33.99 -13.00 11.46
CA GLU A 197 -33.52 -14.24 12.10
C GLU A 197 -33.98 -15.51 11.35
N LYS A 198 -35.10 -15.45 10.61
CA LYS A 198 -35.64 -16.61 9.88
C LYS A 198 -34.93 -16.82 8.56
N SER A 199 -34.79 -15.75 7.77
CA SER A 199 -34.10 -15.82 6.48
C SER A 199 -32.58 -15.75 6.60
N LYS A 200 -32.05 -15.37 7.78
CA LYS A 200 -30.62 -15.21 8.06
C LYS A 200 -29.98 -14.22 7.08
N GLU A 201 -30.65 -13.08 6.90
CA GLU A 201 -30.27 -12.02 5.98
C GLU A 201 -30.22 -10.66 6.69
N ILE A 202 -29.26 -9.83 6.31
CA ILE A 202 -29.17 -8.43 6.74
C ILE A 202 -29.60 -7.52 5.59
N ASN A 203 -30.55 -6.62 5.86
CA ASN A 203 -30.93 -5.54 4.95
C ASN A 203 -30.54 -4.20 5.58
N ILE A 204 -29.80 -3.38 4.85
CA ILE A 204 -29.35 -2.06 5.31
C ILE A 204 -30.16 -0.99 4.58
N SER A 205 -30.69 -0.04 5.32
CA SER A 205 -31.40 1.13 4.78
C SER A 205 -30.68 2.40 5.19
N ILE A 206 -30.29 3.21 4.20
CA ILE A 206 -29.54 4.46 4.39
C ILE A 206 -30.43 5.61 3.90
N ASN A 207 -30.77 6.50 4.82
CA ASN A 207 -31.56 7.69 4.51
C ASN A 207 -30.63 8.87 4.24
N ILE A 208 -30.95 9.65 3.21
CA ILE A 208 -30.14 10.77 2.75
C ILE A 208 -31.02 12.01 2.62
N VAL A 209 -30.55 13.12 3.18
CA VAL A 209 -31.11 14.45 2.95
C VAL A 209 -30.14 15.19 2.05
N GLU A 210 -30.41 15.26 0.74
CA GLU A 210 -29.46 15.82 -0.24
C GLU A 210 -29.23 17.33 -0.07
N GLY A 211 -30.29 18.10 0.19
CA GLY A 211 -30.21 19.57 0.16
C GLY A 211 -30.10 20.14 -1.26
N SER A 212 -29.71 21.42 -1.35
CA SER A 212 -29.54 22.11 -2.65
C SER A 212 -28.14 21.88 -3.20
N GLN A 213 -28.03 21.76 -4.52
CA GLN A 213 -26.76 21.72 -5.23
C GLN A 213 -26.25 23.14 -5.49
N TYR A 214 -24.97 23.37 -5.18
CA TYR A 214 -24.25 24.63 -5.36
C TYR A 214 -23.24 24.53 -6.49
N ARG A 215 -23.07 25.65 -7.20
CA ARG A 215 -22.05 25.82 -8.23
C ARG A 215 -21.02 26.85 -7.80
N VAL A 216 -19.87 26.84 -8.46
CA VAL A 216 -18.85 27.86 -8.27
C VAL A 216 -19.34 29.17 -8.89
N GLY A 217 -19.35 30.24 -8.10
CA GLY A 217 -19.72 31.58 -8.51
C GLY A 217 -18.52 32.32 -9.13
N LYS A 218 -18.18 33.48 -8.57
CA LYS A 218 -17.00 34.26 -8.92
C LYS A 218 -15.76 33.67 -8.24
N ILE A 219 -14.66 33.64 -8.99
CA ILE A 219 -13.35 33.25 -8.47
C ILE A 219 -12.45 34.47 -8.62
N ASN A 220 -11.93 34.94 -7.51
CA ASN A 220 -10.98 36.05 -7.48
C ASN A 220 -9.70 35.57 -6.79
N SER A 221 -8.56 36.13 -7.18
CA SER A 221 -7.31 35.91 -6.46
C SER A 221 -6.56 37.22 -6.28
N LYS A 222 -5.91 37.39 -5.13
CA LYS A 222 -4.92 38.45 -4.96
C LYS A 222 -3.58 37.95 -5.52
N SER A 223 -3.10 38.54 -6.60
CA SER A 223 -1.76 38.28 -7.11
C SER A 223 -0.70 39.07 -6.33
N ASP A 224 0.54 38.58 -6.37
CA ASP A 224 1.71 39.28 -5.87
C ASP A 224 2.75 39.50 -6.99
N ASP A 225 3.96 39.93 -6.64
CA ASP A 225 5.10 40.10 -7.56
C ASP A 225 5.79 38.79 -7.97
N THR A 226 5.38 37.65 -7.40
CA THR A 226 5.95 36.32 -7.70
C THR A 226 5.14 35.59 -8.77
N VAL A 227 3.82 35.54 -8.59
CA VAL A 227 2.90 34.72 -9.39
C VAL A 227 1.72 35.57 -9.83
N SER A 228 1.42 35.54 -11.13
CA SER A 228 0.30 36.31 -11.68
C SER A 228 -1.05 35.72 -11.28
N GLU A 229 -2.11 36.55 -11.23
CA GLU A 229 -3.47 36.08 -10.95
C GLU A 229 -3.89 34.96 -11.92
N LYS A 230 -3.51 35.10 -13.19
CA LYS A 230 -3.78 34.10 -14.23
C LYS A 230 -3.16 32.74 -13.91
N ASP A 231 -1.92 32.72 -13.43
CA ASP A 231 -1.21 31.48 -13.08
C ASP A 231 -1.82 30.82 -11.85
N ILE A 232 -2.25 31.61 -10.85
CA ILE A 232 -2.97 31.12 -9.67
C ILE A 232 -4.29 30.47 -10.10
N LEU A 233 -5.10 31.16 -10.93
CA LEU A 233 -6.36 30.63 -11.41
C LEU A 233 -6.17 29.37 -12.28
N GLN A 234 -5.09 29.31 -13.07
CA GLN A 234 -4.75 28.14 -13.86
C GLN A 234 -4.33 26.94 -12.99
N ALA A 235 -3.53 27.17 -11.95
CA ALA A 235 -3.11 26.15 -10.99
C ALA A 235 -4.28 25.67 -10.10
N PHE A 236 -5.22 26.55 -9.76
CA PHE A 236 -6.38 26.19 -8.93
C PHE A 236 -7.33 25.20 -9.62
N GLN A 237 -7.32 25.12 -10.96
CA GLN A 237 -8.05 24.13 -11.77
C GLN A 237 -9.58 24.10 -11.56
N ILE A 238 -10.19 25.18 -11.08
CA ILE A 238 -11.64 25.33 -10.91
C ILE A 238 -12.13 26.51 -11.73
N LYS A 239 -13.25 26.36 -12.44
CA LYS A 239 -13.86 27.40 -13.26
C LYS A 239 -15.21 27.82 -12.69
N SER A 240 -15.62 29.04 -13.02
CA SER A 240 -16.98 29.51 -12.73
C SER A 240 -18.01 28.59 -13.38
N ARG A 241 -19.15 28.36 -12.71
CA ARG A 241 -20.26 27.46 -13.05
C ARG A 241 -19.97 25.96 -12.89
N ASP A 242 -18.75 25.55 -12.56
CA ASP A 242 -18.46 24.18 -12.16
C ASP A 242 -19.29 23.79 -10.95
N ILE A 243 -19.55 22.49 -10.77
CA ILE A 243 -20.13 21.99 -9.52
C ILE A 243 -19.10 22.23 -8.41
N TYR A 244 -19.54 22.87 -7.33
CA TYR A 244 -18.65 23.13 -6.20
C TYR A 244 -18.24 21.81 -5.53
N SER A 245 -16.95 21.64 -5.24
CA SER A 245 -16.42 20.46 -4.56
C SER A 245 -15.38 20.89 -3.53
N PRO A 246 -15.58 20.61 -2.23
CA PRO A 246 -14.56 20.82 -1.22
C PRO A 246 -13.24 20.11 -1.53
N SER A 247 -13.28 18.89 -2.09
CA SER A 247 -12.06 18.16 -2.48
C SER A 247 -11.33 18.84 -3.62
N LYS A 248 -12.03 19.36 -4.64
CA LYS A 248 -11.39 20.15 -5.70
C LYS A 248 -10.80 21.44 -5.15
N VAL A 249 -11.50 22.14 -4.25
CA VAL A 249 -10.98 23.35 -3.60
C VAL A 249 -9.71 23.03 -2.81
N ARG A 250 -9.72 21.97 -1.97
CA ARG A 250 -8.52 21.51 -1.25
C ARG A 250 -7.37 21.17 -2.19
N LYS A 251 -7.66 20.51 -3.32
CA LYS A 251 -6.65 20.22 -4.34
C LYS A 251 -6.09 21.50 -4.95
N GLY A 252 -6.95 22.44 -5.34
CA GLY A 252 -6.55 23.73 -5.87
C GLY A 252 -5.66 24.53 -4.90
N ILE A 253 -5.96 24.50 -3.59
CA ILE A 253 -5.10 25.10 -2.55
C ILE A 253 -3.70 24.47 -2.59
N MET A 254 -3.62 23.13 -2.65
CA MET A 254 -2.33 22.42 -2.72
C MET A 254 -1.59 22.73 -4.03
N ASP A 255 -2.29 22.80 -5.16
CA ASP A 255 -1.69 23.07 -6.47
C ASP A 255 -1.16 24.52 -6.56
N VAL A 256 -1.87 25.49 -5.97
CA VAL A 256 -1.38 26.88 -5.81
C VAL A 256 -0.19 26.92 -4.84
N GLY A 257 -0.25 26.21 -3.71
CA GLY A 257 0.88 26.11 -2.79
C GLY A 257 2.12 25.51 -3.45
N ASP A 258 1.96 24.47 -4.27
CA ASP A 258 3.02 23.89 -5.09
C ASP A 258 3.59 24.91 -6.10
N LEU A 259 2.74 25.71 -6.76
CA LEU A 259 3.17 26.78 -7.67
C LEU A 259 4.07 27.80 -6.96
N TYR A 260 3.70 28.27 -5.78
CA TYR A 260 4.57 29.13 -4.97
C TYR A 260 5.83 28.41 -4.52
N SER A 261 5.74 27.14 -4.16
CA SER A 261 6.90 26.35 -3.78
C SER A 261 7.90 26.19 -4.93
N THR A 262 7.49 26.12 -6.20
CA THR A 262 8.45 26.09 -7.33
C THR A 262 9.36 27.34 -7.41
N HIS A 263 8.96 28.43 -6.75
CA HIS A 263 9.72 29.67 -6.64
C HIS A 263 10.50 29.81 -5.32
N GLY A 264 10.53 28.76 -4.48
CA GLY A 264 11.25 28.69 -3.22
C GLY A 264 10.43 28.97 -1.96
N TYR A 265 9.13 29.22 -2.08
CA TYR A 265 8.25 29.56 -0.94
C TYR A 265 7.64 28.29 -0.31
N ALA A 266 8.43 27.61 0.53
CA ALA A 266 8.04 26.31 1.11
C ALA A 266 6.83 26.38 2.07
N TYR A 267 6.62 27.55 2.69
CA TYR A 267 5.58 27.78 3.70
C TYR A 267 4.49 28.73 3.20
N ALA A 268 4.25 28.78 1.88
CA ALA A 268 3.17 29.59 1.33
C ALA A 268 1.81 29.12 1.90
N ASP A 269 1.10 30.02 2.56
CA ASP A 269 -0.19 29.76 3.17
C ASP A 269 -1.32 30.26 2.24
N VAL A 270 -2.05 29.32 1.67
CA VAL A 270 -3.11 29.58 0.68
C VAL A 270 -4.46 29.46 1.37
N ASN A 271 -5.11 30.59 1.57
CA ASN A 271 -6.35 30.73 2.32
C ASN A 271 -7.55 30.96 1.38
N PRO A 272 -8.45 29.98 1.19
CA PRO A 272 -9.67 30.16 0.40
C PRO A 272 -10.78 30.80 1.25
N LEU A 273 -11.12 32.04 0.97
CA LEU A 273 -12.30 32.69 1.54
C LEU A 273 -13.51 32.34 0.69
N THR A 274 -14.42 31.52 1.24
CA THR A 274 -15.65 31.12 0.55
C THR A 274 -16.86 31.90 1.06
N LYS A 275 -17.73 32.32 0.13
CA LYS A 275 -18.99 32.99 0.44
C LYS A 275 -20.13 32.27 -0.26
N ILE A 276 -21.05 31.70 0.53
CA ILE A 276 -22.23 31.00 0.02
C ILE A 276 -23.34 32.02 -0.25
N ASP A 277 -23.88 32.00 -1.46
CA ASP A 277 -25.10 32.70 -1.83
C ASP A 277 -26.23 31.69 -2.00
N GLU A 278 -27.13 31.65 -1.02
CA GLU A 278 -28.30 30.76 -1.00
C GLU A 278 -29.32 31.09 -2.11
N SER A 279 -29.38 32.34 -2.56
CA SER A 279 -30.36 32.79 -3.56
C SER A 279 -29.99 32.34 -4.97
N SER A 280 -28.72 32.53 -5.35
CA SER A 280 -28.18 32.09 -6.64
C SER A 280 -27.67 30.65 -6.62
N ARG A 281 -27.60 30.02 -5.44
CA ARG A 281 -27.00 28.69 -5.20
C ARG A 281 -25.57 28.61 -5.71
N THR A 282 -24.79 29.65 -5.40
CA THR A 282 -23.39 29.72 -5.78
C THR A 282 -22.47 29.86 -4.57
N VAL A 283 -21.22 29.46 -4.75
CA VAL A 283 -20.14 29.70 -3.79
C VAL A 283 -19.08 30.53 -4.49
N ASP A 284 -18.94 31.78 -4.07
CA ASP A 284 -17.83 32.64 -4.49
C ASP A 284 -16.57 32.23 -3.72
N ILE A 285 -15.43 32.20 -4.41
CA ILE A 285 -14.14 31.80 -3.84
C ILE A 285 -13.14 32.93 -4.07
N THR A 286 -12.57 33.45 -2.98
CA THR A 286 -11.44 34.41 -3.04
C THR A 286 -10.20 33.73 -2.50
N ILE A 287 -9.16 33.64 -3.31
CA ILE A 287 -7.88 33.01 -2.94
C ILE A 287 -6.94 34.10 -2.43
N ASP A 288 -6.60 34.04 -1.15
CA ASP A 288 -5.58 34.89 -0.53
C ASP A 288 -4.32 34.05 -0.27
N VAL A 289 -3.14 34.58 -0.57
CA VAL A 289 -1.88 33.85 -0.43
C VAL A 289 -0.88 34.69 0.36
N ASP A 290 -0.41 34.14 1.47
CA ASP A 290 0.80 34.61 2.14
C ASP A 290 1.97 33.74 1.71
N LYS A 291 2.83 34.26 0.82
CA LYS A 291 3.99 33.52 0.31
C LYS A 291 5.06 33.25 1.37
N GLY A 292 5.12 34.04 2.44
CA GLY A 292 6.24 34.02 3.38
C GLY A 292 7.61 34.28 2.72
N ARG A 293 8.68 33.68 3.29
CA ARG A 293 10.06 33.84 2.82
C ARG A 293 10.52 32.66 1.97
N LYS A 294 11.56 32.89 1.15
CA LYS A 294 12.26 31.82 0.44
C LYS A 294 12.98 30.90 1.41
N ILE A 295 12.95 29.61 1.10
CA ILE A 295 13.56 28.53 1.87
C ILE A 295 14.46 27.73 0.94
N TYR A 296 15.62 27.32 1.45
CA TYR A 296 16.59 26.48 0.76
C TYR A 296 16.60 25.08 1.39
N VAL A 297 16.92 24.09 0.58
CA VAL A 297 17.11 22.72 1.03
C VAL A 297 18.36 22.66 1.90
N GLY A 298 18.19 22.24 3.16
CA GLY A 298 19.28 21.94 4.09
C GLY A 298 19.84 20.55 3.85
N GLU A 299 20.02 19.76 4.91
CA GLU A 299 20.55 18.40 4.82
C GLU A 299 19.48 17.40 4.35
N ILE A 300 19.85 16.47 3.46
CA ILE A 300 19.03 15.30 3.11
C ILE A 300 19.57 14.06 3.82
N THR A 301 18.90 13.67 4.89
CA THR A 301 19.23 12.50 5.70
C THR A 301 18.36 11.29 5.30
N VAL A 302 18.99 10.14 5.08
CA VAL A 302 18.29 8.87 4.80
C VAL A 302 18.45 7.93 6.00
N MET A 303 17.35 7.30 6.41
CA MET A 303 17.27 6.41 7.58
C MET A 303 16.52 5.12 7.24
N GLY A 304 16.91 4.01 7.88
CA GLY A 304 16.23 2.71 7.75
C GLY A 304 16.73 1.83 6.61
N ASN A 305 17.64 2.33 5.77
CA ASN A 305 18.31 1.57 4.72
C ASN A 305 19.47 0.73 5.28
N THR A 306 19.15 -0.40 5.91
CA THR A 306 20.15 -1.29 6.53
C THR A 306 20.90 -2.15 5.52
N ARG A 307 20.26 -2.51 4.40
CA ARG A 307 20.82 -3.35 3.33
C ARG A 307 21.14 -2.52 2.09
N THR A 308 20.28 -1.56 1.75
CA THR A 308 20.39 -0.69 0.59
C THR A 308 21.39 0.43 0.85
N LEU A 309 22.31 0.63 -0.09
CA LEU A 309 23.28 1.72 0.01
C LEU A 309 22.58 3.09 -0.08
N ASP A 310 23.06 4.05 0.71
CA ASP A 310 22.51 5.41 0.74
C ASP A 310 22.44 6.04 -0.65
N ASN A 311 23.48 5.87 -1.47
CA ASN A 311 23.55 6.46 -2.81
C ASN A 311 22.40 6.00 -3.73
N VAL A 312 21.88 4.78 -3.55
CA VAL A 312 20.76 4.23 -4.33
C VAL A 312 19.50 5.05 -4.10
N ILE A 313 19.29 5.55 -2.89
CA ILE A 313 18.17 6.42 -2.51
C ILE A 313 18.49 7.86 -2.88
N ARG A 314 19.69 8.33 -2.54
CA ARG A 314 20.13 9.72 -2.75
C ARG A 314 20.06 10.15 -4.22
N ARG A 315 20.48 9.30 -5.16
CA ARG A 315 20.42 9.59 -6.61
C ARG A 315 19.00 9.68 -7.18
N GLU A 316 17.99 9.29 -6.42
CA GLU A 316 16.59 9.44 -6.81
C GLU A 316 15.98 10.79 -6.40
N PHE A 317 16.69 11.59 -5.59
CA PHE A 317 16.30 12.96 -5.31
C PHE A 317 16.48 13.85 -6.55
N ARG A 318 15.45 14.66 -6.80
CA ARG A 318 15.48 15.77 -7.75
C ARG A 318 15.93 17.08 -7.11
N LEU A 319 15.86 17.15 -5.79
CA LEU A 319 16.39 18.24 -4.99
C LEU A 319 17.85 17.98 -4.60
N LYS A 320 18.65 19.03 -4.52
CA LYS A 320 20.02 19.07 -4.04
C LYS A 320 20.10 19.98 -2.84
N GLU A 321 20.98 19.63 -1.91
CA GLU A 321 21.31 20.47 -0.76
C GLU A 321 21.82 21.84 -1.25
N GLY A 322 21.31 22.92 -0.66
CA GLY A 322 21.60 24.31 -1.01
C GLY A 322 20.76 24.92 -2.14
N GLU A 323 19.92 24.16 -2.85
CA GLU A 323 19.02 24.75 -3.85
C GLU A 323 17.71 25.29 -3.21
N LEU A 324 16.95 26.12 -3.94
CA LEU A 324 15.63 26.57 -3.48
C LEU A 324 14.68 25.38 -3.29
N PHE A 325 13.97 25.36 -2.16
CA PHE A 325 13.02 24.30 -1.87
C PHE A 325 11.86 24.30 -2.87
N ASP A 326 11.57 23.12 -3.42
CA ASP A 326 10.49 22.90 -4.38
C ASP A 326 9.75 21.60 -4.02
N SER A 327 8.50 21.74 -3.57
CA SER A 327 7.63 20.63 -3.15
C SER A 327 7.32 19.67 -4.29
N VAL A 328 7.26 20.15 -5.54
CA VAL A 328 7.00 19.34 -6.73
C VAL A 328 8.19 18.42 -7.00
N LYS A 329 9.41 18.94 -6.91
CA LYS A 329 10.63 18.10 -6.97
C LYS A 329 10.70 17.10 -5.80
N LEU A 330 10.30 17.49 -4.59
CA LEU A 330 10.27 16.58 -3.43
C LEU A 330 9.26 15.43 -3.63
N LYS A 331 8.04 15.74 -4.08
CA LYS A 331 7.01 14.75 -4.42
C LYS A 331 7.50 13.80 -5.52
N ARG A 332 8.17 14.32 -6.55
CA ARG A 332 8.77 13.49 -7.62
C ARG A 332 9.90 12.61 -7.09
N SER A 333 10.69 13.11 -6.14
CA SER A 333 11.75 12.33 -5.46
C SER A 333 11.15 11.14 -4.70
N LYS A 334 10.11 11.39 -3.87
CA LYS A 334 9.35 10.33 -3.18
C LYS A 334 8.83 9.28 -4.14
N GLN A 335 8.23 9.72 -5.25
CA GLN A 335 7.71 8.81 -6.27
C GLN A 335 8.82 7.94 -6.89
N ARG A 336 9.98 8.52 -7.20
CA ARG A 336 11.12 7.78 -7.76
C ARG A 336 11.68 6.74 -6.78
N ILE A 337 11.79 7.09 -5.50
CA ILE A 337 12.21 6.17 -4.44
C ILE A 337 11.18 5.03 -4.28
N ASN A 338 9.88 5.34 -4.30
CA ASN A 338 8.82 4.31 -4.30
C ASN A 338 8.89 3.39 -5.54
N ASN A 339 9.18 3.96 -6.72
CA ASN A 339 9.31 3.21 -7.97
C ASN A 339 10.51 2.25 -7.98
N LEU A 340 11.49 2.42 -7.09
CA LEU A 340 12.54 1.42 -6.90
C LEU A 340 11.96 0.08 -6.43
N GLN A 341 10.80 0.10 -5.76
CA GLN A 341 10.15 -1.10 -5.23
C GLN A 341 11.03 -1.88 -4.23
N PHE A 342 11.98 -1.20 -3.56
CA PHE A 342 12.85 -1.77 -2.52
C PHE A 342 12.30 -1.61 -1.11
N PHE A 343 11.28 -0.77 -0.96
CA PHE A 343 10.73 -0.38 0.33
C PHE A 343 9.23 -0.69 0.36
N GLU A 344 8.73 -1.04 1.55
CA GLU A 344 7.30 -1.15 1.86
C GLU A 344 6.70 0.23 2.14
N ASP A 345 7.45 1.06 2.85
CA ASP A 345 7.05 2.43 3.21
C ASP A 345 8.21 3.40 2.97
N VAL A 346 7.88 4.57 2.46
CA VAL A 346 8.80 5.69 2.24
C VAL A 346 8.16 6.95 2.80
N LYS A 347 8.69 7.41 3.93
CA LYS A 347 8.28 8.63 4.60
C LYS A 347 9.33 9.71 4.37
N ILE A 348 8.88 10.84 3.87
CA ILE A 348 9.72 12.02 3.70
C ILE A 348 9.10 13.11 4.56
N ASP A 349 9.77 13.42 5.65
CA ASP A 349 9.41 14.49 6.56
C ASP A 349 10.32 15.68 6.31
N THR A 350 9.77 16.87 6.46
CA THR A 350 10.55 18.11 6.41
C THR A 350 10.60 18.72 7.80
N ARG A 351 11.76 19.21 8.20
CA ARG A 351 11.97 19.90 9.49
C ARG A 351 12.67 21.22 9.24
N ARG A 352 12.38 22.22 10.08
CA ARG A 352 13.16 23.47 10.06
C ARG A 352 14.62 23.13 10.36
N GLY A 353 15.52 23.61 9.52
CA GLY A 353 16.95 23.42 9.69
C GLY A 353 17.52 24.28 10.82
N LYS A 354 18.84 24.21 10.99
CA LYS A 354 19.56 25.03 11.99
C LYS A 354 19.39 26.53 11.75
N GLU A 355 19.40 26.94 10.48
CA GLU A 355 19.12 28.30 10.06
C GLU A 355 17.66 28.43 9.64
N SER A 356 17.11 29.63 9.80
CA SER A 356 15.67 29.85 9.70
C SER A 356 15.14 29.73 8.26
N ASP A 357 16.00 29.92 7.28
CA ASP A 357 15.77 29.79 5.84
C ASP A 357 16.16 28.42 5.28
N LEU A 358 16.56 27.47 6.13
CA LEU A 358 16.86 26.09 5.73
C LEU A 358 15.74 25.13 6.14
N ILE A 359 15.50 24.14 5.29
CA ILE A 359 14.61 23.01 5.57
C ILE A 359 15.35 21.69 5.35
N ASP A 360 15.49 20.92 6.43
CA ASP A 360 16.12 19.60 6.38
C ASP A 360 15.08 18.57 5.96
N ILE A 361 15.50 17.59 5.16
CA ILE A 361 14.66 16.53 4.61
C ILE A 361 15.09 15.21 5.24
N ILE A 362 14.20 14.59 5.99
CA ILE A 362 14.43 13.30 6.64
C ILE A 362 13.63 12.24 5.89
N THR A 363 14.34 11.31 5.26
CA THR A 363 13.75 10.23 4.49
C THR A 363 13.91 8.92 5.22
N THR A 364 12.82 8.44 5.81
CA THR A 364 12.76 7.17 6.51
C THR A 364 12.17 6.11 5.60
N VAL A 365 12.91 5.02 5.38
CA VAL A 365 12.49 3.89 4.55
C VAL A 365 12.36 2.61 5.37
N THR A 366 11.36 1.80 5.05
CA THR A 366 11.21 0.44 5.57
C THR A 366 11.53 -0.54 4.46
N GLU A 367 12.67 -1.21 4.52
CA GLU A 367 13.11 -2.16 3.50
C GLU A 367 12.22 -3.40 3.43
N ARG A 368 11.94 -3.87 2.21
CA ARG A 368 11.19 -5.11 1.97
C ARG A 368 11.99 -6.12 1.15
N PRO A 369 11.60 -7.41 1.13
CA PRO A 369 12.19 -8.38 0.24
C PRO A 369 12.07 -7.95 -1.23
N THR A 370 13.21 -7.91 -1.93
CA THR A 370 13.35 -7.53 -3.35
C THR A 370 13.57 -8.72 -4.28
N GLY A 371 13.62 -9.92 -3.69
CA GLY A 371 13.74 -11.18 -4.41
C GLY A 371 12.38 -11.74 -4.81
N SER A 372 12.30 -12.36 -5.97
CA SER A 372 11.11 -13.06 -6.44
C SER A 372 11.45 -14.34 -7.19
N ILE A 373 10.58 -15.33 -7.04
CA ILE A 373 10.64 -16.61 -7.74
C ILE A 373 9.42 -16.70 -8.65
N ASN A 374 9.63 -16.97 -9.93
CA ASN A 374 8.58 -17.17 -10.91
C ASN A 374 8.64 -18.60 -11.41
N ILE A 375 7.54 -19.33 -11.36
CA ILE A 375 7.40 -20.68 -11.91
C ILE A 375 6.12 -20.70 -12.73
N GLY A 376 6.19 -21.25 -13.93
CA GLY A 376 5.03 -21.43 -14.77
C GLY A 376 5.19 -22.61 -15.72
N ALA A 377 4.06 -23.10 -16.20
CA ALA A 377 3.98 -24.13 -17.22
C ALA A 377 2.95 -23.71 -18.27
N GLY A 378 3.16 -24.14 -19.51
CA GLY A 378 2.26 -23.91 -20.62
C GLY A 378 2.29 -25.09 -21.59
N PHE A 379 1.36 -25.08 -22.55
CA PHE A 379 1.31 -26.08 -23.59
C PHE A 379 1.16 -25.40 -24.96
N SER A 380 1.89 -25.88 -25.97
CA SER A 380 1.65 -25.49 -27.36
C SER A 380 1.71 -26.69 -28.28
N SER A 381 0.98 -26.63 -29.40
CA SER A 381 1.00 -27.69 -30.42
C SER A 381 2.38 -27.89 -31.07
N GLN A 382 3.28 -26.91 -30.98
CA GLN A 382 4.61 -26.97 -31.57
C GLN A 382 5.69 -27.48 -30.60
N GLU A 383 5.61 -27.08 -29.34
CA GLU A 383 6.63 -27.37 -28.31
C GLU A 383 6.15 -28.30 -27.20
N ASN A 384 4.89 -28.75 -27.24
CA ASN A 384 4.22 -29.53 -26.22
C ASN A 384 4.28 -28.81 -24.86
N LEU A 385 4.65 -29.52 -23.79
CA LEU A 385 4.83 -28.95 -22.46
C LEU A 385 6.01 -27.97 -22.45
N ILE A 386 5.75 -26.76 -21.97
CA ILE A 386 6.70 -25.68 -21.74
C ILE A 386 6.77 -25.45 -20.24
N PHE A 387 7.97 -25.44 -19.69
CA PHE A 387 8.25 -25.11 -18.31
C PHE A 387 9.16 -23.89 -18.25
N ASN A 388 8.79 -22.91 -17.44
CA ASN A 388 9.56 -21.69 -17.26
C ASN A 388 9.74 -21.40 -15.76
N ALA A 389 10.98 -21.24 -15.35
CA ALA A 389 11.33 -20.87 -13.98
C ALA A 389 12.34 -19.72 -13.97
N GLY A 390 12.25 -18.84 -12.99
CA GLY A 390 13.15 -17.72 -12.85
C GLY A 390 13.30 -17.24 -11.42
N LEU A 391 14.51 -16.80 -11.10
CA LEU A 391 14.88 -16.16 -9.84
C LEU A 391 15.33 -14.75 -10.18
N SER A 392 14.79 -13.74 -9.51
CA SER A 392 15.29 -12.37 -9.64
C SER A 392 15.53 -11.73 -8.30
N GLN A 393 16.57 -10.92 -8.23
CA GLN A 393 16.91 -10.07 -7.08
C GLN A 393 17.13 -8.65 -7.61
N ASN A 394 16.20 -7.73 -7.31
CA ASN A 394 16.19 -6.38 -7.87
C ASN A 394 17.11 -5.38 -7.15
N ASN A 395 17.58 -5.71 -5.95
CA ASN A 395 18.52 -4.90 -5.18
C ASN A 395 19.70 -5.75 -4.66
N PHE A 396 20.42 -6.36 -5.60
CA PHE A 396 21.53 -7.26 -5.30
C PHE A 396 22.62 -6.55 -4.51
N LEU A 397 22.95 -7.11 -3.34
CA LEU A 397 23.91 -6.55 -2.37
C LEU A 397 23.64 -5.09 -1.97
N GLY A 398 22.38 -4.64 -2.08
CA GLY A 398 22.01 -3.27 -1.74
C GLY A 398 22.41 -2.20 -2.74
N ARG A 399 22.92 -2.57 -3.93
CA ARG A 399 23.48 -1.64 -4.93
C ARG A 399 22.46 -1.10 -5.93
N GLY A 400 21.18 -1.46 -5.80
CA GLY A 400 20.15 -1.20 -6.81
C GLY A 400 20.38 -1.96 -8.11
N GLN A 401 21.21 -3.01 -8.09
CA GLN A 401 21.52 -3.85 -9.23
C GLN A 401 20.55 -5.02 -9.31
N ARG A 402 20.15 -5.38 -10.53
CA ARG A 402 19.22 -6.48 -10.79
C ARG A 402 19.94 -7.72 -11.29
N VAL A 403 19.89 -8.79 -10.52
CA VAL A 403 20.35 -10.13 -10.94
C VAL A 403 19.14 -10.98 -11.30
N VAL A 404 19.15 -11.61 -12.47
CA VAL A 404 18.09 -12.53 -12.89
C VAL A 404 18.71 -13.80 -13.45
N PHE A 405 18.29 -14.93 -12.92
CA PHE A 405 18.45 -16.25 -13.54
C PHE A 405 17.09 -16.69 -14.11
N SER A 406 17.07 -17.19 -15.33
CA SER A 406 15.85 -17.72 -15.95
C SER A 406 16.15 -18.97 -16.76
N THR A 407 15.25 -19.95 -16.70
CA THR A 407 15.26 -21.16 -17.50
C THR A 407 13.94 -21.34 -18.26
N ASN A 408 14.00 -21.70 -19.53
CA ASN A 408 12.85 -22.11 -20.33
C ASN A 408 13.14 -23.46 -20.97
N LEU A 409 12.33 -24.46 -20.62
CA LEU A 409 12.48 -25.84 -21.04
C LEU A 409 11.23 -26.29 -21.80
N SER A 410 11.41 -26.92 -22.95
CA SER A 410 10.33 -27.53 -23.74
C SER A 410 10.87 -28.74 -24.51
N SER A 411 10.01 -29.43 -25.25
CA SER A 411 10.46 -30.52 -26.14
C SER A 411 11.47 -30.06 -27.21
N ARG A 412 11.52 -28.75 -27.51
CA ARG A 412 12.40 -28.16 -28.53
C ARG A 412 13.46 -27.22 -27.99
N ARG A 413 13.32 -26.69 -26.79
CA ARG A 413 14.22 -25.66 -26.24
C ARG A 413 14.72 -26.00 -24.86
N ALA A 414 15.97 -25.66 -24.59
CA ALA A 414 16.51 -25.59 -23.25
C ALA A 414 17.39 -24.33 -23.16
N ASP A 415 16.82 -23.29 -22.57
CA ASP A 415 17.39 -21.95 -22.51
C ASP A 415 17.72 -21.61 -21.07
N TYR A 416 18.99 -21.32 -20.79
CA TYR A 416 19.45 -20.82 -19.50
C TYR A 416 20.05 -19.43 -19.70
N ASN A 417 19.65 -18.47 -18.88
CA ASN A 417 20.15 -17.10 -18.93
C ASN A 417 20.41 -16.57 -17.52
N LEU A 418 21.60 -16.00 -17.32
CA LEU A 418 21.98 -15.25 -16.13
C LEU A 418 22.28 -13.81 -16.57
N SER A 419 21.67 -12.84 -15.92
CA SER A 419 21.85 -11.42 -16.24
C SER A 419 22.10 -10.60 -14.98
N LEU A 420 23.04 -9.67 -15.06
CA LEU A 420 23.27 -8.62 -14.07
C LEU A 420 23.03 -7.28 -14.75
N THR A 421 22.20 -6.42 -14.17
CA THR A 421 21.90 -5.07 -14.67
C THR A 421 22.22 -4.04 -13.60
N ASP A 422 22.97 -3.01 -13.96
CA ASP A 422 23.02 -1.76 -13.22
C ASP A 422 22.15 -0.73 -13.95
N PRO A 423 20.98 -0.34 -13.42
CA PRO A 423 20.09 0.62 -14.07
C PRO A 423 20.64 2.06 -14.06
N ARG A 424 21.68 2.33 -13.25
CA ARG A 424 22.21 3.66 -12.94
C ARG A 424 23.74 3.59 -12.90
N ILE A 425 24.35 3.07 -13.95
CA ILE A 425 25.81 2.90 -13.95
C ILE A 425 26.47 4.28 -13.80
N PHE A 426 27.45 4.37 -12.90
CA PHE A 426 28.11 5.63 -12.52
C PHE A 426 27.14 6.72 -12.02
N ASP A 427 26.05 6.30 -11.35
CA ASP A 427 24.97 7.17 -10.86
C ASP A 427 24.36 8.08 -11.94
N SER A 428 24.38 7.60 -13.19
CA SER A 428 23.82 8.30 -14.34
C SER A 428 22.42 7.78 -14.71
N GLU A 429 21.82 8.36 -15.76
CA GLU A 429 20.59 7.83 -16.38
C GLU A 429 20.88 6.70 -17.39
N VAL A 430 22.12 6.24 -17.47
CA VAL A 430 22.53 5.11 -18.33
C VAL A 430 22.38 3.81 -17.56
N SER A 431 21.71 2.85 -18.20
CA SER A 431 21.69 1.46 -17.77
C SER A 431 22.82 0.69 -18.45
N ALA A 432 23.44 -0.24 -17.73
CA ALA A 432 24.40 -1.18 -18.28
C ALA A 432 24.15 -2.58 -17.73
N GLY A 433 24.63 -3.61 -18.42
CA GLY A 433 24.51 -4.95 -17.91
C GLY A 433 25.35 -5.98 -18.65
N VAL A 434 25.48 -7.12 -18.00
CA VAL A 434 26.18 -8.29 -18.51
C VAL A 434 25.20 -9.46 -18.54
N ASP A 435 25.26 -10.26 -19.59
CA ASP A 435 24.47 -11.47 -19.79
C ASP A 435 25.39 -12.67 -20.01
N ALA A 436 25.02 -13.83 -19.49
CA ALA A 436 25.61 -15.12 -19.81
C ALA A 436 24.48 -16.09 -20.16
N PHE A 437 24.57 -16.74 -21.31
CA PHE A 437 23.48 -17.57 -21.82
C PHE A 437 23.96 -18.89 -22.41
N ASN A 438 23.12 -19.92 -22.28
CA ASN A 438 23.25 -21.21 -22.96
C ASN A 438 21.88 -21.61 -23.51
N ARG A 439 21.73 -21.54 -24.83
CA ARG A 439 20.49 -21.84 -25.54
C ARG A 439 20.69 -23.08 -26.40
N LYS A 440 19.90 -24.12 -26.15
CA LYS A 440 19.79 -25.29 -27.03
C LYS A 440 18.45 -25.23 -27.75
N THR A 441 18.47 -25.37 -29.06
CA THR A 441 17.25 -25.36 -29.88
C THR A 441 17.30 -26.52 -30.86
N ASN A 442 16.23 -27.33 -30.85
CA ASN A 442 15.99 -28.41 -31.79
C ASN A 442 15.10 -27.89 -32.92
N TYR A 443 15.72 -27.45 -34.01
CA TYR A 443 14.98 -27.07 -35.22
C TYR A 443 14.56 -28.32 -35.99
N TYR A 444 13.59 -28.19 -36.89
CA TYR A 444 13.14 -29.31 -37.74
C TYR A 444 14.26 -29.89 -38.62
N SER A 445 15.30 -29.11 -38.90
CA SER A 445 16.36 -29.44 -39.85
C SER A 445 17.75 -29.64 -39.24
N TYR A 446 17.97 -29.19 -37.99
CA TYR A 446 19.25 -29.28 -37.29
C TYR A 446 19.09 -28.94 -35.80
N LYS A 447 20.08 -29.30 -35.00
CA LYS A 447 20.22 -28.88 -33.60
C LYS A 447 21.25 -27.77 -33.49
N ALA A 448 20.93 -26.73 -32.72
CA ALA A 448 21.87 -25.65 -32.41
C ALA A 448 22.06 -25.52 -30.90
N ARG A 449 23.30 -25.28 -30.49
CA ARG A 449 23.67 -24.83 -29.15
C ARG A 449 24.42 -23.52 -29.27
N ASN A 450 23.88 -22.47 -28.66
CA ASN A 450 24.47 -21.14 -28.62
C ASN A 450 24.87 -20.82 -27.18
N THR A 451 26.17 -20.72 -26.92
CA THR A 451 26.72 -20.41 -25.59
C THR A 451 27.56 -19.15 -25.70
N GLY A 452 27.28 -18.16 -24.86
CA GLY A 452 27.96 -16.86 -24.99
C GLY A 452 27.68 -15.90 -23.85
N ALA A 453 28.21 -14.70 -24.02
CA ALA A 453 28.02 -13.58 -23.12
C ALA A 453 27.69 -12.30 -23.90
N GLY A 454 27.01 -11.37 -23.24
CA GLY A 454 26.60 -10.08 -23.78
C GLY A 454 26.94 -8.93 -22.86
N LEU A 455 27.28 -7.78 -23.44
CA LEU A 455 27.38 -6.49 -22.77
C LEU A 455 26.32 -5.58 -23.35
N ARG A 456 25.47 -5.02 -22.50
CA ARG A 456 24.39 -4.11 -22.89
C ARG A 456 24.56 -2.76 -22.22
N MET A 457 24.27 -1.70 -22.96
CA MET A 457 24.11 -0.34 -22.44
C MET A 457 22.91 0.33 -23.09
N GLY A 458 22.19 1.16 -22.35
CA GLY A 458 21.08 1.91 -22.92
C GLY A 458 20.55 3.00 -22.01
N ARG A 459 19.85 3.96 -22.58
CA ARG A 459 19.34 5.15 -21.90
C ARG A 459 18.00 5.57 -22.52
N SER A 460 17.09 6.04 -21.67
CA SER A 460 15.90 6.76 -22.13
C SER A 460 16.30 8.17 -22.58
N LEU A 461 16.01 8.49 -23.84
CA LEU A 461 16.29 9.79 -24.45
C LEU A 461 15.16 10.80 -24.21
N SER A 462 13.93 10.29 -24.03
CA SER A 462 12.74 11.04 -23.65
C SER A 462 11.81 10.14 -22.82
N GLU A 463 10.59 10.60 -22.55
CA GLU A 463 9.57 9.76 -21.91
C GLU A 463 9.10 8.59 -22.79
N TYR A 464 9.27 8.70 -24.12
CA TYR A 464 8.82 7.71 -25.10
C TYR A 464 9.97 7.02 -25.84
N ASP A 465 11.14 7.65 -25.91
CA ASP A 465 12.26 7.21 -26.73
C ASP A 465 13.35 6.56 -25.85
N TRP A 466 13.82 5.38 -26.27
CA TRP A 466 14.92 4.64 -25.65
C TRP A 466 15.93 4.20 -26.70
N ALA A 467 17.21 4.34 -26.40
CA ALA A 467 18.29 3.88 -27.24
C ALA A 467 19.22 2.94 -26.48
N GLY A 468 19.78 1.96 -27.19
CA GLY A 468 20.72 1.02 -26.61
C GLY A 468 21.68 0.39 -27.62
N ILE A 469 22.78 -0.10 -27.08
CA ILE A 469 23.81 -0.85 -27.78
C ILE A 469 24.06 -2.16 -27.03
N ASN A 470 24.23 -3.25 -27.78
CA ASN A 470 24.50 -4.58 -27.25
C ASN A 470 25.66 -5.20 -28.02
N TYR A 471 26.68 -5.68 -27.32
CA TYR A 471 27.74 -6.50 -27.88
C TYR A 471 27.60 -7.93 -27.37
N ASN A 472 27.40 -8.90 -28.27
CA ASN A 472 27.31 -10.32 -27.94
C ASN A 472 28.49 -11.08 -28.54
N PHE A 473 29.14 -11.92 -27.73
CA PHE A 473 30.09 -12.92 -28.19
C PHE A 473 29.56 -14.32 -27.88
N SER A 474 29.48 -15.18 -28.89
CA SER A 474 28.91 -16.52 -28.70
C SER A 474 29.52 -17.59 -29.61
N ASN A 475 29.61 -18.80 -29.08
CA ASN A 475 29.94 -20.02 -29.82
C ASN A 475 28.65 -20.74 -30.21
N VAL A 476 28.45 -20.87 -31.52
CA VAL A 476 27.29 -21.56 -32.10
C VAL A 476 27.76 -22.92 -32.61
N LYS A 477 27.33 -23.99 -31.93
CA LYS A 477 27.54 -25.37 -32.36
C LYS A 477 26.29 -25.86 -33.08
N VAL A 478 26.43 -26.21 -34.35
CA VAL A 478 25.39 -26.83 -35.18
C VAL A 478 25.71 -28.32 -35.32
N THR A 479 24.69 -29.15 -35.14
CA THR A 479 24.76 -30.61 -35.24
C THR A 479 23.49 -31.14 -35.90
N ASP A 480 23.49 -32.40 -36.33
CA ASP A 480 22.28 -33.08 -36.85
C ASP A 480 21.72 -32.43 -38.13
N VAL A 481 22.59 -31.86 -38.96
CA VAL A 481 22.24 -31.41 -40.31
C VAL A 481 22.16 -32.62 -41.24
N ALA A 482 21.00 -32.84 -41.85
CA ALA A 482 20.81 -33.94 -42.80
C ALA A 482 21.75 -33.79 -44.03
N PRO A 483 22.33 -34.88 -44.57
CA PRO A 483 23.32 -34.82 -45.66
C PRO A 483 22.85 -34.05 -46.90
N ASP A 484 21.58 -34.20 -47.26
CA ASP A 484 20.88 -33.51 -48.37
C ASP A 484 20.65 -32.01 -48.10
N ARG A 485 20.83 -31.54 -46.86
CA ARG A 485 20.64 -30.15 -46.42
C ARG A 485 21.94 -29.43 -46.09
N VAL A 486 23.09 -30.10 -46.25
CA VAL A 486 24.41 -29.50 -46.02
C VAL A 486 24.68 -28.44 -47.09
N SER A 487 25.08 -27.24 -46.67
CA SER A 487 25.49 -26.15 -47.55
C SER A 487 26.72 -25.42 -46.99
N THR A 488 27.26 -24.48 -47.76
CA THR A 488 28.35 -23.59 -47.32
C THR A 488 27.98 -22.86 -46.02
N TYR A 489 26.70 -22.52 -45.85
CA TYR A 489 26.20 -21.77 -44.70
C TYR A 489 25.74 -22.67 -43.55
N LEU A 490 25.09 -23.81 -43.85
CA LEU A 490 24.55 -24.75 -42.87
C LEU A 490 25.28 -26.10 -42.94
N LYS A 491 26.21 -26.32 -42.00
CA LYS A 491 26.93 -27.58 -41.84
C LYS A 491 27.25 -27.82 -40.37
N ASN A 492 27.42 -29.08 -39.99
CA ASN A 492 27.87 -29.44 -38.65
C ASN A 492 29.20 -28.74 -38.34
N GLY A 493 29.31 -28.19 -37.13
CA GLY A 493 30.52 -27.48 -36.69
C GLY A 493 30.25 -26.44 -35.63
N THR A 494 31.33 -25.91 -35.07
CA THR A 494 31.29 -24.84 -34.07
C THR A 494 31.85 -23.57 -34.67
N ARG A 495 31.16 -22.44 -34.49
CA ARG A 495 31.57 -21.13 -35.01
C ARG A 495 31.47 -20.08 -33.92
N ALA A 496 32.55 -19.34 -33.70
CA ALA A 496 32.50 -18.13 -32.90
C ALA A 496 31.82 -17.01 -33.70
N THR A 497 30.98 -16.22 -33.03
CA THR A 497 30.33 -15.04 -33.60
C THR A 497 30.36 -13.90 -32.59
N SER A 498 30.92 -12.76 -33.00
CA SER A 498 30.72 -11.47 -32.33
C SER A 498 29.67 -10.65 -33.07
N ARG A 499 28.80 -9.95 -32.33
CA ARG A 499 27.72 -9.12 -32.89
C ARG A 499 27.59 -7.84 -32.10
N ILE A 500 27.61 -6.70 -32.79
CA ILE A 500 27.11 -5.43 -32.26
C ILE A 500 25.69 -5.24 -32.75
N SER A 501 24.80 -4.84 -31.85
CA SER A 501 23.44 -4.47 -32.16
C SER A 501 23.13 -3.11 -31.56
N THR A 502 22.63 -2.18 -32.38
CA THR A 502 22.07 -0.92 -31.92
C THR A 502 20.56 -0.99 -32.02
N SER A 503 19.87 -0.37 -31.07
CA SER A 503 18.42 -0.39 -31.00
C SER A 503 17.89 0.97 -30.61
N PHE A 504 16.85 1.41 -31.30
CA PHE A 504 16.06 2.57 -30.96
C PHE A 504 14.60 2.12 -30.82
N VAL A 505 13.96 2.52 -29.73
CA VAL A 505 12.56 2.20 -29.42
C VAL A 505 11.84 3.50 -29.14
N ARG A 506 10.71 3.73 -29.80
CA ARG A 506 9.76 4.78 -29.47
C ARG A 506 8.42 4.13 -29.12
N ASP A 507 7.94 4.31 -27.90
CA ASP A 507 6.67 3.75 -27.43
C ASP A 507 5.77 4.86 -26.89
N THR A 508 4.66 5.13 -27.57
CA THR A 508 3.67 6.18 -27.26
C THR A 508 2.32 5.58 -26.90
N ARG A 509 2.26 4.27 -26.67
CA ARG A 509 1.02 3.57 -26.33
C ARG A 509 0.50 4.02 -24.97
N ASP A 510 -0.80 4.12 -24.86
CA ASP A 510 -1.52 4.39 -23.61
C ASP A 510 -1.47 3.22 -22.63
N ASP A 511 -1.59 1.99 -23.14
CA ASP A 511 -1.46 0.76 -22.37
C ASP A 511 -0.54 -0.26 -23.08
N PHE A 512 0.39 -0.85 -22.32
CA PHE A 512 1.36 -1.80 -22.88
C PHE A 512 0.74 -3.15 -23.27
N MET A 513 -0.28 -3.59 -22.54
CA MET A 513 -0.94 -4.90 -22.66
C MET A 513 -2.16 -4.86 -23.59
N ASN A 514 -2.95 -3.79 -23.55
CA ASN A 514 -4.15 -3.60 -24.36
C ASN A 514 -4.25 -2.15 -24.92
N PRO A 515 -3.36 -1.77 -25.85
CA PRO A 515 -3.29 -0.39 -26.35
C PRO A 515 -4.54 0.00 -27.12
N SER A 516 -5.08 1.20 -26.85
CA SER A 516 -6.19 1.79 -27.59
C SER A 516 -5.78 3.00 -28.42
N THR A 517 -4.69 3.68 -28.02
CA THR A 517 -4.11 4.84 -28.72
C THR A 517 -2.58 4.79 -28.74
N GLY A 518 -1.96 5.51 -29.66
CA GLY A 518 -0.49 5.58 -29.79
C GLY A 518 0.13 4.48 -30.65
N SER A 519 1.46 4.40 -30.63
CA SER A 519 2.25 3.52 -31.51
C SER A 519 3.56 3.07 -30.85
N ARG A 520 4.08 1.91 -31.29
CA ARG A 520 5.39 1.41 -30.89
C ARG A 520 6.27 1.12 -32.10
N HIS A 521 7.36 1.85 -32.22
CA HIS A 521 8.37 1.67 -33.26
C HIS A 521 9.64 1.07 -32.64
N VAL A 522 10.18 0.02 -33.27
CA VAL A 522 11.42 -0.63 -32.84
C VAL A 522 12.33 -0.76 -34.06
N VAL A 523 13.43 -0.03 -34.05
CA VAL A 523 14.49 -0.11 -35.07
C VAL A 523 15.68 -0.82 -34.45
N ARG A 524 16.18 -1.87 -35.10
CA ARG A 524 17.34 -2.64 -34.63
C ARG A 524 18.29 -2.88 -35.78
N PHE A 525 19.53 -2.43 -35.64
CA PHE A 525 20.59 -2.75 -36.59
C PHE A 525 21.54 -3.76 -35.98
N GLN A 526 21.95 -4.79 -36.74
CA GLN A 526 22.88 -5.80 -36.27
C GLN A 526 24.04 -6.01 -37.26
N LEU A 527 25.25 -5.87 -36.72
CA LEU A 527 26.52 -6.06 -37.41
C LEU A 527 27.27 -7.22 -36.76
N ALA A 528 27.52 -8.31 -37.50
CA ALA A 528 28.34 -9.43 -37.07
C ALA A 528 29.69 -9.42 -37.80
N GLY A 529 30.79 -9.71 -37.10
CA GLY A 529 32.10 -9.88 -37.75
C GLY A 529 33.27 -9.08 -37.17
N LEU A 530 33.16 -8.52 -35.97
CA LEU A 530 34.30 -7.93 -35.23
C LEU A 530 35.19 -9.01 -34.55
N GLY A 531 35.09 -10.24 -35.08
CA GLY A 531 35.61 -11.51 -34.56
C GLY A 531 34.63 -12.64 -34.90
N GLY A 532 35.05 -13.64 -35.70
CA GLY A 532 34.18 -14.74 -36.15
C GLY A 532 33.41 -14.48 -37.46
N VAL A 533 32.28 -15.17 -37.67
CA VAL A 533 31.54 -15.15 -38.95
C VAL A 533 30.93 -13.78 -39.24
N LYS A 534 31.14 -13.27 -40.47
CA LYS A 534 30.67 -11.95 -40.93
C LYS A 534 29.27 -12.05 -41.54
N PHE A 535 28.33 -11.22 -41.07
CA PHE A 535 27.03 -10.97 -41.72
C PHE A 535 26.38 -9.69 -41.20
N HIS A 536 25.42 -9.15 -41.95
CA HIS A 536 24.62 -7.97 -41.57
C HIS A 536 23.14 -8.34 -41.53
N LYS A 537 22.40 -7.76 -40.59
CA LYS A 537 20.94 -7.87 -40.53
C LYS A 537 20.37 -6.49 -40.15
N MET A 538 19.48 -5.99 -41.00
CA MET A 538 18.64 -4.82 -40.73
C MET A 538 17.27 -5.27 -40.23
#